data_AF-A0A0R2MRL0-F1
#
_entry.id   AF-A0A0R2MRL0-F1
#
_cell.length_a   1.000
_cell.length_b   1.000
_cell.length_c   1.000
_cell.angle_alpha   90.00
_cell.angle_beta   90.00
_cell.angle_gamma   90.00
#
_symmetry.space_group_name_H-M   'P 1'
#
loop_
_entity.id
_entity.type
_entity.pdbx_description
1 polymer ?
#
loop_
_entity_poly.entity_id
_entity_poly.type
_entity_poly.pdbx_seq_one_letter_code
_entity_poly.pdbx_strand_id
1 'polypeptide(L)'
;MEALLMLDQTKLNQIWIDESTYITIIPDAAYNLEVWENTSGRDHRMARMDYKYHRDTFAGFIYRLCPDINLLQIHKIQKQINPFFDLEV
;
A
#
# COMPACT_ATOMS: atom_id res chain seq x y z
N MET A 1 -19.13 -24.01 0.73
CA MET A 1 -17.67 -23.89 0.50
C MET A 1 -17.42 -22.57 -0.22
N GLU A 2 -17.55 -21.43 0.47
CA GLU A 2 -17.40 -20.10 -0.15
C GLU A 2 -16.32 -19.24 0.50
N ALA A 3 -15.78 -19.65 1.66
CA ALA A 3 -14.77 -18.87 2.38
C ALA A 3 -13.35 -18.95 1.77
N LEU A 4 -13.07 -19.92 0.89
CA LEU A 4 -11.73 -20.12 0.34
C LEU A 4 -11.41 -19.19 -0.84
N LEU A 5 -12.43 -18.66 -1.54
CA LEU A 5 -12.25 -17.75 -2.69
C LEU A 5 -12.04 -16.28 -2.29
N MET A 6 -12.40 -15.89 -1.06
CA MET A 6 -12.16 -14.52 -0.55
C MET A 6 -10.76 -14.32 0.05
N LEU A 7 -10.00 -15.40 0.30
CA LEU A 7 -8.71 -15.33 1.00
C LEU A 7 -7.53 -14.92 0.10
N ASP A 8 -7.73 -14.72 -1.21
CA ASP A 8 -6.61 -14.46 -2.14
C ASP A 8 -6.74 -13.18 -3.00
N GLN A 9 -7.85 -12.43 -2.90
CA GLN A 9 -7.94 -11.13 -3.57
C GLN A 9 -7.20 -10.01 -2.82
N THR A 10 -7.13 -10.08 -1.50
CA THR A 10 -6.35 -9.14 -0.68
C THR A 10 -4.83 -9.32 -0.85
N LYS A 11 -4.36 -10.52 -1.18
CA LYS A 11 -2.96 -10.77 -1.53
C LYS A 11 -2.58 -10.34 -2.95
N LEU A 12 -3.55 -10.35 -3.88
CA LEU A 12 -3.33 -9.92 -5.27
C LEU A 12 -3.04 -8.41 -5.41
N ASN A 13 -3.39 -7.59 -4.41
CA ASN A 13 -3.16 -6.14 -4.41
C ASN A 13 -2.07 -5.70 -3.41
N GLN A 14 -1.04 -6.52 -3.21
CA GLN A 14 0.11 -6.16 -2.37
C GLN A 14 1.24 -5.57 -3.23
N ILE A 15 1.59 -4.31 -2.96
CA ILE A 15 2.75 -3.65 -3.55
C ILE A 15 3.87 -3.68 -2.50
N TRP A 16 4.81 -4.60 -2.67
CA TRP A 16 5.92 -4.80 -1.73
C TRP A 16 6.90 -3.63 -1.79
N ILE A 17 7.24 -3.13 -0.61
CA ILE A 17 8.30 -2.12 -0.40
C ILE A 17 9.65 -2.85 -0.22
N ASP A 18 9.65 -3.88 0.62
CA ASP A 18 10.79 -4.73 0.94
C ASP A 18 10.34 -6.18 1.27
N GLU A 19 11.17 -6.97 1.96
CA GLU A 19 10.90 -8.39 2.27
C GLU A 19 9.78 -8.60 3.29
N SER A 20 9.48 -7.61 4.13
CA SER A 20 8.46 -7.71 5.18
C SER A 20 7.38 -6.64 5.07
N THR A 21 7.59 -5.57 4.32
CA THR A 21 6.69 -4.42 4.28
C THR A 21 6.00 -4.30 2.93
N TYR A 22 4.68 -4.11 2.93
CA TYR A 22 3.88 -3.95 1.71
C TYR A 22 2.76 -2.93 1.88
N ILE A 23 2.26 -2.47 0.74
CA ILE A 23 1.12 -1.56 0.63
C ILE A 23 -0.09 -2.33 0.12
N THR A 24 -1.26 -2.05 0.69
CA THR A 24 -2.56 -2.48 0.15
C THR A 24 -3.39 -1.26 -0.22
N ILE A 25 -4.18 -1.39 -1.29
CA ILE A 25 -5.06 -0.34 -1.80
C ILE A 25 -6.52 -0.74 -1.60
N ILE A 26 -7.31 0.17 -1.05
CA ILE A 26 -8.75 0.00 -0.81
C ILE A 26 -9.44 1.23 -1.42
N PRO A 27 -9.70 1.27 -2.74
CA PRO A 27 -10.07 2.50 -3.46
C PRO A 27 -11.26 3.25 -2.85
N ASP A 28 -12.28 2.53 -2.40
CA ASP A 28 -13.53 3.10 -1.87
C ASP A 28 -13.45 3.54 -0.40
N ALA A 29 -12.31 3.35 0.27
CA ALA A 29 -12.14 3.72 1.67
C ALA A 29 -11.64 5.17 1.83
N ALA A 30 -12.03 5.84 2.92
CA ALA A 30 -11.50 7.16 3.28
C ALA A 30 -9.97 7.15 3.45
N TYR A 31 -9.43 6.04 4.00
CA TYR A 31 -7.99 5.76 3.97
C TYR A 31 -7.75 4.66 2.96
N ASN A 32 -7.58 5.07 1.71
CA ASN A 32 -7.51 4.17 0.56
C ASN A 32 -6.14 3.52 0.33
N LEU A 33 -5.14 3.85 1.15
CA LEU A 33 -3.83 3.20 1.16
C LEU A 33 -3.46 2.80 2.58
N GLU A 34 -3.05 1.55 2.77
CA GLU A 34 -2.55 1.04 4.05
C GLU A 34 -1.16 0.41 3.88
N VAL A 35 -0.30 0.58 4.89
CA VAL A 35 1.04 -0.01 4.96
C VAL A 35 1.05 -1.06 6.04
N TRP A 36 1.54 -2.24 5.70
CA TRP A 36 1.57 -3.43 6.55
C TRP A 36 2.98 -3.98 6.63
N GLU A 37 3.32 -4.52 7.79
CA GLU A 37 4.53 -5.29 8.05
C GLU A 37 4.15 -6.73 8.39
N ASN A 38 4.75 -7.69 7.72
CA ASN A 38 4.62 -9.12 8.01
C ASN A 38 5.86 -9.58 8.78
N THR A 39 5.76 -9.64 10.10
CA THR A 39 6.82 -10.20 10.95
C THR A 39 6.44 -11.62 11.35
N SER A 40 7.19 -12.60 10.86
CA SER A 40 7.03 -14.02 11.23
C SER A 40 5.61 -14.55 11.00
N GLY A 41 4.97 -14.16 9.88
CA GLY A 41 3.64 -14.62 9.51
C GLY A 41 2.48 -13.90 10.21
N ARG A 42 2.76 -12.80 10.91
CA ARG A 42 1.75 -11.91 11.48
C ARG A 42 1.78 -10.56 10.79
N ASP A 43 0.66 -10.19 10.19
CA ASP A 43 0.49 -8.86 9.60
C ASP A 43 0.16 -7.83 10.68
N HIS A 44 0.93 -6.74 10.70
CA HIS A 44 0.73 -5.58 11.54
C HIS A 44 0.57 -4.34 10.67
N ARG A 45 -0.57 -3.63 10.79
CA ARG A 45 -0.78 -2.38 10.06
C ARG A 45 0.06 -1.28 10.69
N MET A 46 1.07 -0.81 9.97
CA MET A 46 1.95 0.27 10.41
C MET A 46 1.26 1.63 10.31
N ALA A 47 0.58 1.89 9.20
CA ALA A 47 -0.01 3.19 8.91
C ALA A 47 -1.06 3.13 7.81
N ARG A 48 -1.80 4.25 7.65
CA ARG A 48 -2.77 4.44 6.59
C ARG A 48 -2.77 5.89 6.10
N MET A 49 -3.16 6.09 4.85
CA MET A 49 -3.16 7.37 4.17
C MET A 49 -4.37 7.48 3.24
N ASP A 50 -4.95 8.68 3.17
CA ASP A 50 -5.82 9.02 2.06
C ASP A 50 -4.92 9.43 0.88
N TYR A 51 -4.47 8.43 0.13
CA TYR A 51 -3.55 8.64 -0.97
C TYR A 51 -4.21 9.46 -2.07
N LYS A 52 -5.49 9.19 -2.38
CA LYS A 52 -6.25 9.89 -3.43
C LYS A 52 -6.14 11.41 -3.33
N TYR A 53 -6.29 11.98 -2.14
CA TYR A 53 -6.26 13.43 -1.91
C TYR A 53 -4.93 13.99 -1.38
N HIS A 54 -3.99 13.15 -0.97
CA HIS A 54 -2.72 13.59 -0.37
C HIS A 54 -1.45 13.05 -1.07
N ARG A 55 -1.54 12.73 -2.38
CA ARG A 55 -0.45 12.13 -3.18
C ARG A 55 0.89 12.89 -3.09
N ASP A 56 0.85 14.20 -2.92
CA ASP A 56 2.01 15.09 -2.79
C ASP A 56 2.85 14.78 -1.52
N THR A 57 2.21 14.30 -0.46
CA THR A 57 2.88 13.94 0.81
C THR A 57 3.31 12.48 0.90
N PHE A 58 3.04 11.67 -0.14
CA PHE A 58 3.27 10.22 -0.13
C PHE A 58 4.73 9.84 0.14
N ALA A 59 5.68 10.54 -0.48
CA ALA A 59 7.09 10.22 -0.31
C ALA A 59 7.53 10.39 1.16
N GLY A 60 7.13 11.49 1.81
CA GLY A 60 7.43 11.73 3.23
C GLY A 60 6.65 10.80 4.17
N PHE A 61 5.48 10.33 3.75
CA PHE A 61 4.74 9.28 4.48
C PHE A 61 5.51 7.95 4.48
N ILE A 62 5.95 7.47 3.31
CA ILE A 62 6.71 6.21 3.19
C ILE A 62 8.08 6.32 3.86
N TYR A 63 8.79 7.44 3.69
CA TYR A 63 10.12 7.63 4.29
C TYR A 63 10.11 7.55 5.82
N ARG A 64 9.02 7.95 6.47
CA ARG A 64 8.87 7.83 7.93
C ARG A 64 8.66 6.40 8.42
N LEU A 65 8.15 5.52 7.56
CA LEU A 65 7.86 4.11 7.90
C LEU A 65 9.02 3.20 7.51
N CYS A 66 9.66 3.48 6.37
CA CYS A 66 10.75 2.71 5.79
C CYS A 66 11.96 3.65 5.55
N PRO A 67 12.76 3.99 6.57
CA PRO A 67 13.81 5.01 6.44
C PRO A 67 14.93 4.66 5.44
N ASP A 68 15.12 3.35 5.17
CA ASP A 68 16.14 2.87 4.24
C ASP A 68 15.69 2.93 2.76
N ILE A 69 14.43 3.26 2.49
CA ILE A 69 13.91 3.38 1.14
C ILE A 69 14.44 4.66 0.45
N ASN A 70 14.76 4.56 -0.83
CA ASN A 70 15.17 5.74 -1.61
C ASN A 70 14.04 6.31 -2.47
N LEU A 71 14.22 7.56 -2.93
CA LEU A 71 13.24 8.29 -3.74
C LEU A 71 12.89 7.59 -5.06
N LEU A 72 13.84 6.86 -5.67
CA LEU A 72 13.58 6.13 -6.91
C LEU A 72 12.65 4.94 -6.67
N GLN A 73 12.83 4.22 -5.57
CA GLN A 73 11.93 3.13 -5.14
C GLN A 73 10.53 3.68 -4.84
N ILE A 74 10.44 4.76 -4.05
CA ILE A 74 9.16 5.45 -3.78
C ILE A 74 8.45 5.82 -5.09
N HIS A 75 9.18 6.42 -6.04
CA HIS A 75 8.59 6.81 -7.33
C HIS A 75 8.07 5.61 -8.14
N LYS A 76 8.79 4.48 -8.12
CA LYS A 76 8.33 3.24 -8.78
C LYS A 76 7.08 2.66 -8.12
N ILE A 77 7.01 2.71 -6.79
CA ILE A 77 5.81 2.30 -6.03
C ILE A 77 4.64 3.22 -6.38
N GLN A 78 4.88 4.53 -6.39
CA GLN A 78 3.85 5.52 -6.71
C GLN A 78 3.25 5.32 -8.11
N LYS A 79 4.09 4.96 -9.09
CA LYS A 79 3.63 4.58 -10.45
C LYS A 79 2.74 3.34 -10.48
N GLN A 80 2.94 2.39 -9.56
CA GLN A 80 2.08 1.21 -9.43
C GLN A 80 0.75 1.55 -8.75
N ILE A 81 0.75 2.50 -7.81
CA ILE A 81 -0.45 2.92 -7.07
C ILE A 81 -1.37 3.82 -7.92
N ASN A 82 -0.82 4.75 -8.71
CA ASN A 82 -1.59 5.75 -9.44
C ASN A 82 -2.76 5.20 -10.28
N PRO A 83 -2.60 4.12 -11.07
CA PRO A 83 -3.68 3.57 -11.89
C PRO A 83 -4.94 3.15 -11.10
N PHE A 84 -4.81 2.85 -9.80
CA PHE A 84 -5.95 2.49 -8.96
C PHE A 84 -6.85 3.69 -8.61
N PHE A 85 -6.37 4.92 -8.84
CA PHE A 85 -7.05 6.17 -8.46
C PHE A 85 -7.29 7.12 -9.63
N ASP A 86 -6.68 6.87 -10.78
CA ASP A 86 -6.77 7.74 -11.97
C ASP A 86 -7.96 7.39 -12.88
N LEU A 87 -8.70 6.31 -12.59
CA LEU A 87 -9.81 5.81 -13.40
C LEU A 87 -11.20 6.37 -13.03
N GLU A 88 -11.30 7.27 -12.04
CA GLU A 88 -12.54 7.99 -11.76
C GLU A 88 -12.65 9.21 -12.69
N VAL A 89 -13.43 9.07 -13.77
CA VAL A 89 -13.96 10.15 -14.62
C VAL A 89 -15.42 10.38 -14.29
#